data_AF-M9M104-F1
#
_entry.id   AF-M9M104-F1
#
_cell.length_a   1.000
_cell.length_b   1.000
_cell.length_c   1.000
_cell.angle_alpha   90.00
_cell.angle_beta   90.00
_cell.angle_gamma   90.00
#
_symmetry.space_group_name_H-M   'P 1'
#
loop_
_entity.id
_entity.type
_entity.pdbx_description
1 polymer ?
#
loop_
_entity_poly.entity_id
_entity_poly.type
_entity_poly.pdbx_seq_one_letter_code
_entity_poly.pdbx_strand_id
1 'polypeptide(L)'
;MAAEKRKPHQKTETKDTIPTRRGGSELKTKLVKIAQVARERPKEQFTSLIHLLDEKALHMCHQELKGNKAVGVDEVTKAKYEENLDINIRNLHQSLLKMAYKPQPVRGVYIPKPLGILFWISAWTWMS
;
A
#
# COMPACT_ATOMS: atom_id res chain seq x y z
N MET A 1 9.89 44.94 12.84
CA MET A 1 9.47 43.79 12.02
C MET A 1 10.50 42.69 12.21
N ALA A 2 10.20 41.66 13.01
CA ALA A 2 11.11 40.54 13.28
C ALA A 2 10.72 39.35 12.40
N ALA A 3 11.66 38.85 11.59
CA ALA A 3 11.48 37.67 10.76
C ALA A 3 11.69 36.41 11.62
N GLU A 4 10.60 35.68 11.88
CA GLU A 4 10.56 34.37 12.53
C GLU A 4 11.41 33.37 11.72
N LYS A 5 12.59 33.01 12.24
CA LYS A 5 13.46 31.98 11.64
C LYS A 5 12.86 30.60 11.92
N ARG A 6 12.31 29.95 10.89
CA ARG A 6 11.88 28.56 10.94
C ARG A 6 13.08 27.64 11.20
N LYS A 7 13.07 26.91 12.32
CA LYS A 7 14.09 25.89 12.62
C LYS A 7 13.99 24.73 11.61
N PRO A 8 15.12 24.20 11.11
CA PRO A 8 15.10 23.07 10.19
C PRO A 8 14.59 21.82 10.90
N HIS A 9 13.65 21.13 10.25
CA HIS A 9 13.18 19.81 10.64
C HIS A 9 14.37 18.84 10.57
N GLN A 10 14.73 18.25 11.71
CA GLN A 10 15.67 17.13 11.73
C GLN A 10 15.04 15.98 10.97
N LYS A 11 15.70 15.52 9.89
CA LYS A 11 15.30 14.31 9.17
C LYS A 11 15.40 13.14 10.14
N THR A 12 14.26 12.61 10.57
CA THR A 12 14.19 11.32 11.24
C THR A 12 14.75 10.25 10.30
N GLU A 13 15.75 9.53 10.78
CA GLU A 13 16.34 8.36 10.13
C GLU A 13 15.26 7.42 9.59
N THR A 14 15.27 7.19 8.28
CA THR A 14 14.41 6.22 7.63
C THR A 14 14.85 4.82 8.05
N LYS A 15 14.17 4.25 9.05
CA LYS A 15 14.21 2.81 9.32
C LYS A 15 13.83 2.12 8.01
N ASP A 16 14.73 1.30 7.47
CA ASP A 16 14.51 0.54 6.25
C ASP A 16 13.12 -0.10 6.29
N THR A 17 12.22 0.35 5.41
CA THR A 17 10.86 -0.17 5.31
C THR A 17 10.97 -1.64 4.96
N ILE A 18 10.69 -2.52 5.93
CA ILE A 18 10.63 -3.97 5.70
C ILE A 18 9.62 -4.19 4.56
N PRO A 19 10.05 -4.70 3.39
CA PRO A 19 9.12 -4.91 2.29
C PRO A 19 8.13 -5.98 2.75
N THR A 20 6.87 -5.59 2.91
CA THR A 20 5.79 -6.55 3.15
C THR A 20 5.86 -7.58 2.02
N ARG A 21 6.06 -8.88 2.33
CA ARG A 21 6.02 -9.97 1.35
C ARG A 21 4.65 -9.97 0.69
N ARG A 22 4.53 -9.23 -0.41
CA ARG A 22 3.38 -9.20 -1.31
C ARG A 22 3.92 -9.55 -2.69
N GLY A 23 4.08 -10.83 -2.96
CA GLY A 23 4.56 -11.37 -4.23
C GLY A 23 5.50 -12.55 -4.05
N GLY A 24 5.26 -13.62 -4.83
CA GLY A 24 6.17 -14.77 -4.91
C GLY A 24 7.56 -14.43 -5.48
N SER A 25 8.43 -15.44 -5.56
CA SER A 25 9.87 -15.27 -5.83
C SER A 25 10.17 -14.44 -7.07
N GLU A 26 9.44 -14.64 -8.18
CA GLU A 26 9.69 -13.96 -9.44
C GLU A 26 9.36 -12.46 -9.41
N LEU A 27 8.20 -12.08 -8.86
CA LEU A 27 7.83 -10.66 -8.69
C LEU A 27 8.78 -9.95 -7.75
N LYS A 28 9.19 -10.65 -6.68
CA LYS A 28 10.17 -10.13 -5.75
C LYS A 28 11.46 -9.76 -6.48
N THR A 29 11.92 -10.59 -7.42
CA THR A 29 13.10 -10.27 -8.25
C THR A 29 12.88 -9.06 -9.16
N LYS A 30 11.70 -8.94 -9.81
CA LYS A 30 11.38 -7.77 -10.66
C LYS A 30 11.37 -6.47 -9.85
N LEU A 31 10.70 -6.46 -8.69
CA LEU A 31 10.65 -5.30 -7.79
C LEU A 31 12.02 -4.92 -7.22
N VAL A 32 12.86 -5.91 -6.88
CA VAL A 32 14.24 -5.67 -6.42
C VAL A 32 15.06 -4.98 -7.51
N LYS A 33 14.92 -5.38 -8.78
CA LYS A 33 15.59 -4.71 -9.90
C LYS A 33 15.12 -3.25 -10.07
N ILE A 34 13.82 -2.99 -9.97
CA ILE A 34 13.29 -1.61 -10.02
C ILE A 34 13.87 -0.78 -8.88
N ALA A 35 13.87 -1.32 -7.66
CA ALA A 35 14.41 -0.63 -6.49
C ALA A 35 15.91 -0.34 -6.63
N GLN A 36 16.67 -1.27 -7.22
CA GLN A 36 18.08 -1.07 -7.51
C GLN A 36 18.28 0.07 -8.51
N VAL A 37 17.58 0.04 -9.65
CA VAL A 37 17.66 1.10 -10.67
C VAL A 37 17.26 2.45 -10.11
N ALA A 38 16.19 2.50 -9.30
CA ALA A 38 15.74 3.73 -8.65
C ALA A 38 16.79 4.32 -7.70
N ARG A 39 17.58 3.46 -7.04
CA ARG A 39 18.68 3.86 -6.15
C ARG A 39 19.91 4.34 -6.91
N GLU A 40 20.28 3.65 -8.00
CA GLU A 40 21.45 3.98 -8.82
C GLU A 40 21.22 5.24 -9.67
N ARG A 41 19.98 5.46 -10.13
CA ARG A 41 19.65 6.52 -11.09
C ARG A 41 18.43 7.34 -10.61
N PRO A 42 18.59 8.16 -9.56
CA PRO A 42 17.48 8.86 -8.91
C PRO A 42 16.82 9.95 -9.77
N LYS A 43 17.44 10.35 -10.88
CA LYS A 43 16.90 11.35 -11.83
C LYS A 43 16.15 10.71 -13.00
N GLU A 44 16.21 9.39 -13.16
CA GLU A 44 15.56 8.67 -14.25
C GLU A 44 14.08 8.44 -13.92
N GLN A 45 13.21 8.60 -14.90
CA GLN A 45 11.77 8.41 -14.73
C GLN A 45 11.35 7.04 -15.28
N PHE A 46 10.68 6.23 -14.44
CA PHE A 46 10.05 5.00 -14.90
C PHE A 46 8.82 5.34 -15.72
N THR A 47 8.94 5.30 -17.04
CA THR A 47 7.88 5.70 -17.98
C THR A 47 6.75 4.68 -18.09
N SER A 48 7.01 3.42 -17.77
CA SER A 48 6.00 2.37 -17.71
C SER A 48 6.41 1.33 -16.69
N LEU A 49 5.54 1.01 -15.73
CA LEU A 49 5.70 -0.13 -14.82
C LEU A 49 4.71 -1.26 -15.16
N ILE A 50 3.79 -1.01 -16.09
CA ILE A 50 2.67 -1.91 -16.39
C ILE A 50 3.13 -3.20 -17.06
N HIS A 51 4.21 -3.18 -17.82
CA HIS A 51 4.79 -4.38 -18.42
C HIS A 51 5.36 -5.38 -17.40
N LEU A 52 5.50 -4.96 -16.13
CA LEU A 52 5.96 -5.83 -15.04
C LEU A 52 4.80 -6.53 -14.33
N LEU A 53 3.55 -6.15 -14.62
CA LEU A 53 2.35 -6.80 -14.14
C LEU A 53 2.00 -7.94 -15.11
N ASP A 54 2.15 -9.17 -14.63
CA ASP A 54 1.70 -10.38 -15.32
C ASP A 54 0.50 -11.00 -14.60
N GLU A 55 -0.28 -11.83 -15.30
CA GLU A 55 -1.46 -12.47 -14.70
C GLU A 55 -1.07 -13.34 -13.49
N LYS A 56 0.06 -14.06 -13.58
CA LYS A 56 0.60 -14.88 -12.49
C LYS A 56 0.86 -14.04 -11.22
N ALA A 57 1.32 -12.80 -11.39
CA ALA A 57 1.56 -11.87 -10.31
C ALA A 57 0.28 -11.58 -9.56
N LEU A 58 -0.76 -11.29 -10.33
CA LEU A 58 -2.07 -10.92 -9.81
C LEU A 58 -2.73 -12.10 -9.09
N HIS A 59 -2.53 -13.34 -9.59
CA HIS A 59 -2.93 -14.56 -8.87
C HIS A 59 -2.23 -14.68 -7.51
N MET A 60 -0.91 -14.52 -7.45
CA MET A 60 -0.18 -14.60 -6.18
C MET A 60 -0.61 -13.50 -5.21
N CYS A 61 -0.78 -12.27 -5.70
CA CYS A 61 -1.32 -11.18 -4.91
C CYS A 61 -2.71 -11.51 -4.35
N HIS A 62 -3.58 -12.15 -5.14
CA HIS A 62 -4.90 -12.59 -4.68
C HIS A 62 -4.79 -13.63 -3.56
N GLN A 63 -3.90 -14.60 -3.67
CA GLN A 63 -3.69 -15.62 -2.63
C GLN A 63 -3.22 -15.00 -1.31
N GLU A 64 -2.27 -14.06 -1.36
CA GLU A 64 -1.71 -13.40 -0.17
C GLU A 64 -2.68 -12.40 0.50
N LEU A 65 -3.74 -11.96 -0.19
CA LEU A 65 -4.74 -11.08 0.41
C LEU A 65 -5.49 -11.82 1.53
N LYS A 66 -5.48 -11.24 2.74
CA LYS A 66 -6.27 -11.74 3.87
C LYS A 66 -7.77 -11.69 3.53
N GLY A 67 -8.48 -12.81 3.72
CA GLY A 67 -9.91 -12.92 3.41
C GLY A 67 -10.85 -12.14 4.36
N ASN A 68 -10.40 -11.82 5.57
CA ASN A 68 -11.20 -11.08 6.57
C ASN A 68 -11.10 -9.55 6.39
N LYS A 69 -11.10 -9.06 5.15
CA LYS A 69 -11.11 -7.63 4.85
C LYS A 69 -12.54 -7.16 4.64
N ALA A 70 -12.82 -5.92 5.04
CA ALA A 70 -14.10 -5.28 4.76
C ALA A 70 -14.38 -5.28 3.24
N VAL A 71 -15.60 -5.63 2.86
CA VAL A 71 -16.07 -5.59 1.47
C VAL A 71 -16.11 -4.16 0.94
N GLY A 72 -15.77 -4.01 -0.34
CA GLY A 72 -15.80 -2.73 -1.03
C GLY A 72 -17.22 -2.19 -1.25
N VAL A 73 -17.33 -1.12 -2.03
CA VAL A 73 -18.63 -0.55 -2.46
C VAL A 73 -19.39 -1.51 -3.37
N ASP A 74 -18.67 -2.37 -4.06
CA ASP A 74 -19.20 -3.42 -4.93
C ASP A 74 -19.73 -4.65 -4.17
N GLU A 75 -19.54 -4.70 -2.85
CA GLU A 75 -19.93 -5.80 -1.96
C GLU A 75 -19.37 -7.17 -2.36
N VAL A 76 -18.39 -7.20 -3.27
CA VAL A 76 -17.74 -8.43 -3.72
C VAL A 76 -16.78 -8.90 -2.64
N THR A 77 -17.07 -10.06 -2.05
CA THR A 77 -16.16 -10.72 -1.11
C THR A 77 -14.99 -11.34 -1.85
N LYS A 78 -13.86 -11.56 -1.15
CA LYS A 78 -12.72 -12.30 -1.72
C LYS A 78 -13.17 -13.65 -2.29
N ALA A 79 -14.00 -14.39 -1.57
CA ALA A 79 -14.52 -15.69 -2.00
C ALA A 79 -15.37 -15.57 -3.28
N LYS A 80 -16.23 -14.54 -3.38
CA LYS A 80 -17.05 -14.32 -4.57
C LYS A 80 -16.18 -13.98 -5.79
N TYR A 81 -15.13 -13.18 -5.60
CA TYR A 81 -14.16 -12.87 -6.65
C TYR A 81 -13.39 -14.11 -7.10
N GLU A 82 -13.11 -15.03 -6.19
CA GLU A 82 -12.34 -16.26 -6.44
C GLU A 82 -13.12 -17.29 -7.28
N GLU A 83 -14.46 -17.26 -7.29
CA GLU A 83 -15.29 -18.16 -8.11
C GLU A 83 -14.96 -18.11 -9.62
N ASN A 84 -14.57 -16.93 -10.12
CA ASN A 84 -14.21 -16.72 -11.52
C ASN A 84 -12.79 -16.11 -11.64
N LEU A 85 -11.87 -16.57 -10.79
CA LEU A 85 -10.57 -15.93 -10.59
C LEU A 85 -9.80 -15.71 -11.91
N ASP A 86 -9.66 -16.73 -12.76
CA ASP A 86 -8.89 -16.63 -14.01
C ASP A 86 -9.45 -15.57 -14.96
N ILE A 87 -10.79 -15.53 -15.11
CA ILE A 87 -11.46 -14.55 -15.98
C ILE A 87 -11.30 -13.14 -15.40
N ASN A 88 -11.48 -13.01 -14.09
CA ASN A 88 -11.35 -11.74 -13.39
C ASN A 88 -9.92 -11.18 -13.49
N ILE A 89 -8.90 -12.03 -13.30
CA ILE A 89 -7.49 -11.65 -13.44
C ILE A 89 -7.16 -11.26 -14.89
N ARG A 90 -7.63 -12.02 -15.88
CA ARG A 90 -7.40 -11.69 -17.30
C ARG A 90 -8.03 -10.36 -17.68
N ASN A 91 -9.29 -10.13 -17.29
CA ASN A 91 -9.99 -8.87 -17.56
C ASN A 91 -9.29 -7.69 -16.87
N LEU A 92 -8.86 -7.88 -15.62
CA LEU A 92 -8.09 -6.89 -14.89
C LEU A 92 -6.76 -6.57 -15.61
N HIS A 93 -6.00 -7.60 -15.98
CA HIS A 93 -4.72 -7.45 -16.67
C HIS A 93 -4.87 -6.69 -18.00
N GLN A 94 -5.86 -7.05 -18.82
CA GLN A 94 -6.15 -6.33 -20.06
C GLN A 94 -6.56 -4.88 -19.83
N SER A 95 -7.36 -4.60 -18.79
CA SER A 95 -7.77 -3.24 -18.45
C SER A 95 -6.60 -2.37 -17.98
N LEU A 96 -5.63 -2.96 -17.26
CA LEU A 96 -4.41 -2.31 -16.83
C LEU A 96 -3.50 -1.99 -18.04
N LEU A 97 -3.31 -2.94 -18.95
CA LEU A 97 -2.54 -2.73 -20.18
C LEU A 97 -3.13 -1.62 -21.06
N LYS A 98 -4.46 -1.53 -21.13
CA LYS A 98 -5.19 -0.50 -21.89
C LYS A 98 -5.29 0.84 -21.16
N MET A 99 -4.72 0.97 -19.95
CA MET A 99 -4.89 2.16 -19.10
C MET A 99 -6.37 2.53 -18.85
N ALA A 100 -7.26 1.54 -18.93
CA ALA A 100 -8.71 1.72 -18.87
C ALA A 100 -9.30 1.28 -17.51
N TYR A 101 -8.47 0.70 -16.65
CA TYR A 101 -8.87 0.32 -15.30
C TYR A 101 -9.25 1.55 -14.47
N LYS A 102 -10.47 1.55 -13.92
CA LYS A 102 -10.98 2.60 -13.02
C LYS A 102 -11.30 1.96 -11.67
N PRO A 103 -10.53 2.25 -10.60
CA PRO A 103 -10.82 1.71 -9.28
C PRO A 103 -12.11 2.32 -8.72
N GLN A 104 -12.87 1.50 -8.01
CA GLN A 104 -14.06 1.96 -7.29
C GLN A 104 -13.66 2.83 -6.09
N PRO A 105 -14.52 3.78 -5.67
CA PRO A 105 -14.27 4.57 -4.47
C PRO A 105 -14.16 3.67 -3.24
N VAL A 106 -13.29 4.03 -2.31
CA VAL A 106 -13.09 3.27 -1.07
C VAL A 106 -14.27 3.50 -0.14
N ARG A 107 -14.91 2.41 0.33
CA ARG A 107 -15.94 2.49 1.36
C ARG A 107 -15.30 2.88 2.69
N GLY A 108 -15.59 4.10 3.15
CA GLY A 108 -15.23 4.53 4.51
C GLY A 108 -16.12 3.83 5.52
N VAL A 109 -15.54 2.99 6.38
CA VAL A 109 -16.24 2.45 7.56
C VAL A 109 -15.74 3.20 8.79
N TYR A 110 -16.67 3.80 9.53
CA TYR A 110 -16.35 4.42 10.80
C TYR A 110 -16.04 3.33 11.83
N ILE A 111 -14.76 3.15 12.15
CA ILE A 111 -14.34 2.29 13.26
C ILE A 111 -14.39 3.16 14.53
N PRO A 112 -15.33 2.91 15.45
CA PRO A 112 -15.39 3.66 16.69
C PRO A 112 -14.11 3.41 17.48
N LYS A 113 -13.34 4.47 17.71
CA LYS A 113 -12.18 4.42 18.61
C LYS A 113 -12.73 4.32 20.04
N PRO A 114 -12.17 3.46 20.92
CA PRO A 114 -12.55 3.47 22.32
C PRO A 114 -12.28 4.85 22.90
N LEU A 115 -13.33 5.40 23.52
CA LEU A 115 -13.49 6.61 24.33
C LEU A 115 -12.33 7.62 24.35
N GLY A 116 -12.66 8.88 23.98
CA GLY A 116 -11.76 10.03 23.93
C GLY A 116 -10.84 10.16 25.14
N ILE A 117 -9.53 10.13 24.84
CA ILE A 117 -8.38 10.65 25.61
C ILE A 117 -8.62 10.86 27.11
N LEU A 118 -7.94 10.06 27.94
CA LEU A 118 -7.16 10.62 29.05
C LEU A 118 -5.94 9.73 29.30
N PHE A 119 -4.76 10.15 28.84
CA PHE A 119 -3.50 9.69 29.41
C PHE A 119 -2.90 10.87 30.17
N TRP A 120 -3.41 11.14 31.36
CA TRP A 120 -2.78 12.02 32.33
C TRP A 120 -1.80 11.19 33.15
N ILE A 121 -0.74 10.71 32.51
CA ILE A 121 0.40 10.11 33.24
C ILE A 121 1.56 11.08 33.18
N SER A 122 1.44 12.18 33.93
CA SER A 122 2.54 12.87 34.62
C SER A 122 2.12 14.28 35.07
N ALA A 123 1.59 14.44 36.29
CA ALA A 123 1.73 15.74 36.98
C ALA A 123 1.73 15.70 38.53
N TRP A 124 1.72 14.54 39.20
CA TRP A 124 1.82 14.49 40.67
C TRP A 124 2.76 13.37 41.13
N THR A 125 4.04 13.52 40.81
CA THR A 125 5.13 12.92 41.60
C THR A 125 6.24 13.94 41.75
N TRP A 126 5.84 15.16 42.12
CA TRP A 126 6.70 16.21 42.66
C TRP A 126 6.06 16.61 43.99
N MET A 127 6.24 15.75 44.99
CA MET A 127 6.18 16.02 46.44
C MET A 127 6.25 14.66 47.17
N SER A 128 7.46 14.14 47.33
CA SER A 128 7.97 13.35 48.47
C SER A 128 9.44 13.06 48.24
#